data_AF-A0A359G626-F1
#
_entry.id   AF-A0A359G626-F1
#
_cell.length_a   1.000
_cell.length_b   1.000
_cell.length_c   1.000
_cell.angle_alpha   90.00
_cell.angle_beta   90.00
_cell.angle_gamma   90.00
#
_symmetry.space_group_name_H-M   'P 1'
#
loop_
_entity.id
_entity.type
_entity.pdbx_description
1 polymer ?
#
loop_
_entity_poly.entity_id
_entity_poly.type
_entity_poly.pdbx_seq_one_letter_code
_entity_poly.pdbx_strand_id
1 'polypeptide(L)'
;MSRFLTTKRIILALVLLFAACGLYGYLVADRLKREGVEARAVVTRVYSREETRTRGTARRPRYEKVTVHYLDYRLTVDGRDYEDRIRRYDNLMTARVGDSLLVRYLPSNPDVNRPVRLEEGGYDLRRTHPTTYRRRHPSR
;
A
#
# COMPACT_ATOMS: atom_id res chain seq x y z
N MET A 1 -20.98 54.13 -13.42
CA MET A 1 -20.88 53.49 -12.08
C MET A 1 -21.05 51.96 -12.07
N SER A 2 -21.52 51.28 -13.13
CA SER A 2 -21.75 49.82 -13.11
C SER A 2 -20.46 48.98 -13.20
N ARG A 3 -19.48 49.37 -14.04
CA ARG A 3 -18.23 48.61 -14.26
C ARG A 3 -17.41 48.38 -12.99
N PHE A 4 -17.31 49.36 -12.09
CA PHE A 4 -16.58 49.23 -10.82
C PHE A 4 -17.20 48.20 -9.87
N LEU A 5 -18.52 48.05 -9.88
CA LEU A 5 -19.22 47.05 -9.08
C LEU A 5 -18.97 45.64 -9.64
N THR A 6 -18.97 45.52 -10.97
CA THR A 6 -18.70 44.24 -11.66
C THR A 6 -17.25 43.79 -11.45
N THR A 7 -16.27 44.69 -11.56
CA THR A 7 -14.86 44.36 -11.31
C THR A 7 -14.62 43.91 -9.87
N LYS A 8 -15.22 44.58 -8.88
CA LYS A 8 -15.13 44.17 -7.47
C LYS A 8 -15.75 42.78 -7.22
N ARG A 9 -16.89 42.49 -7.86
CA ARG A 9 -17.54 41.17 -7.79
C ARG A 9 -16.70 40.07 -8.45
N ILE A 10 -16.06 40.36 -9.58
CA ILE A 10 -15.15 39.42 -10.26
C ILE A 10 -13.94 39.12 -9.38
N ILE A 11 -13.31 40.15 -8.80
CA ILE A 11 -12.16 39.96 -7.89
C ILE A 11 -12.59 39.12 -6.68
N LEU A 12 -13.73 39.44 -6.06
CA LEU A 12 -14.26 38.66 -4.95
C LEU A 12 -14.50 37.20 -5.34
N ALA A 13 -15.09 36.95 -6.52
CA ALA A 13 -15.32 35.60 -7.02
C ALA A 13 -14.01 34.82 -7.23
N LEU A 14 -12.97 35.46 -7.77
CA LEU A 14 -11.65 34.85 -7.94
C LEU A 14 -10.98 34.54 -6.60
N VAL A 15 -11.07 35.44 -5.61
CA VAL A 15 -10.55 35.19 -4.26
C VAL A 15 -11.26 34.02 -3.60
N LEU A 16 -12.60 33.97 -3.70
CA LEU A 16 -13.39 32.86 -3.16
C LEU A 16 -13.06 31.53 -3.85
N LEU A 17 -12.89 31.54 -5.18
CA LEU A 17 -12.49 30.36 -5.94
C LEU A 17 -11.11 29.87 -5.50
N PHE A 18 -10.14 30.77 -5.36
CA PHE A 18 -8.80 30.42 -4.91
C PHE A 18 -8.79 29.85 -3.49
N ALA A 19 -9.55 30.47 -2.57
CA ALA A 19 -9.72 29.98 -1.21
C ALA A 19 -10.37 28.59 -1.17
N ALA A 20 -11.39 28.35 -2.00
CA ALA A 20 -12.04 27.05 -2.12
C ALA A 20 -11.07 25.97 -2.66
N CYS A 21 -10.27 26.29 -3.68
CA CYS A 21 -9.23 25.38 -4.18
C CYS A 21 -8.16 25.08 -3.12
N GLY A 22 -7.71 26.09 -2.37
CA GLY A 22 -6.75 25.92 -1.28
C GLY A 22 -7.29 25.04 -0.16
N LEU A 23 -8.53 25.26 0.27
CA LEU A 23 -9.20 24.44 1.29
C LEU A 23 -9.36 22.99 0.80
N TYR A 24 -9.79 22.80 -0.45
CA TYR A 24 -9.91 21.47 -1.04
C TYR A 24 -8.57 20.73 -1.08
N GLY A 25 -7.50 21.40 -1.54
CA GLY A 25 -6.15 20.82 -1.56
C GLY A 25 -5.66 20.42 -0.17
N TYR A 26 -5.93 21.26 0.85
CA TYR A 26 -5.60 20.95 2.24
C TYR A 26 -6.35 19.70 2.75
N LEU A 27 -7.65 19.61 2.49
CA LEU A 27 -8.47 18.46 2.91
C LEU A 27 -8.02 17.16 2.25
N VAL A 28 -7.69 17.20 0.94
CA VAL A 28 -7.13 16.03 0.25
C VAL A 28 -5.79 15.63 0.86
N ALA A 29 -4.90 16.57 1.12
CA ALA A 29 -3.60 16.27 1.73
C ALA A 29 -3.75 15.66 3.14
N ASP A 30 -4.67 16.17 3.97
CA ASP A 30 -4.96 15.61 5.29
C ASP A 30 -5.54 14.19 5.19
N ARG A 31 -6.47 13.98 4.25
CA ARG A 31 -7.01 12.65 3.96
C ARG A 31 -5.90 11.68 3.55
N LEU A 32 -5.00 12.08 2.66
CA LEU A 32 -3.88 11.22 2.23
C LEU A 32 -2.90 10.92 3.37
N LYS A 33 -2.69 11.86 4.30
CA LYS A 33 -1.87 11.62 5.51
C LYS A 33 -2.52 10.60 6.45
N ARG A 34 -3.84 10.61 6.58
CA ARG A 34 -4.58 9.71 7.48
C ARG A 34 -4.83 8.34 6.86
N GLU A 35 -5.33 8.34 5.63
CA GLU A 35 -5.78 7.13 4.95
C GLU A 35 -4.64 6.45 4.20
N GLY A 36 -3.80 7.22 3.50
CA GLY A 36 -2.81 6.73 2.53
C GLY A 36 -3.39 6.57 1.11
N VAL A 37 -2.51 6.36 0.13
CA VAL A 37 -2.86 6.10 -1.27
C VAL A 37 -2.77 4.61 -1.55
N GLU A 38 -3.74 4.08 -2.29
CA GLU A 38 -3.73 2.69 -2.72
C GLU A 38 -2.89 2.51 -3.99
N ALA A 39 -2.07 1.46 -3.99
CA ALA A 39 -1.23 1.07 -5.12
C ALA A 39 -1.12 -0.45 -5.21
N ARG A 40 -0.70 -0.93 -6.38
CA ARG A 40 -0.44 -2.36 -6.60
C ARG A 40 1.04 -2.63 -6.46
N ALA A 41 1.39 -3.35 -5.40
CA ALA A 41 2.71 -3.96 -5.23
C ALA A 41 2.78 -5.29 -5.98
N VAL A 42 3.99 -5.77 -6.27
CA VAL A 42 4.23 -7.07 -6.90
C VAL A 42 4.74 -8.04 -5.85
N VAL A 43 4.13 -9.23 -5.77
CA VAL A 43 4.61 -10.31 -4.91
C VAL A 43 5.95 -10.82 -5.46
N THR A 44 7.00 -10.78 -4.65
CA THR A 44 8.36 -11.18 -5.04
C THR A 44 8.72 -12.57 -4.54
N ARG A 45 8.25 -12.96 -3.36
CA ARG A 45 8.49 -14.29 -2.78
C ARG A 45 7.29 -14.77 -1.98
N VAL A 46 7.04 -16.08 -2.02
CA VAL A 46 6.07 -16.75 -1.16
C VAL A 46 6.77 -17.99 -0.61
N TYR A 47 6.80 -18.14 0.71
CA TYR A 47 7.49 -19.26 1.36
C TYR A 47 6.90 -19.55 2.74
N SER A 48 7.24 -20.71 3.32
CA SER A 48 6.91 -21.04 4.70
C SER A 48 8.18 -21.40 5.48
N ARG A 49 8.13 -21.20 6.79
CA ARG A 49 9.20 -21.56 7.72
C ARG A 49 8.62 -22.05 9.03
N GLU A 50 9.22 -23.07 9.62
CA GLU A 50 8.92 -23.45 11.01
C GLU A 50 9.49 -22.41 11.98
N GLU A 51 8.64 -21.93 12.88
CA GLU A 51 9.02 -21.01 13.94
C GLU A 51 8.54 -21.52 15.29
N THR A 52 9.28 -21.15 16.33
CA THR A 52 8.88 -21.45 17.70
C THR A 52 7.99 -20.33 18.22
N ARG A 53 6.71 -20.64 18.46
CA ARG A 53 5.78 -19.74 19.11
C ARG A 53 5.79 -19.99 20.61
N THR A 54 6.03 -18.94 21.39
CA THR A 54 5.84 -18.98 22.84
C THR A 54 4.38 -18.68 23.16
N ARG A 55 3.74 -19.57 23.91
CA ARG A 55 2.37 -19.40 24.42
C ARG A 55 2.37 -19.63 25.93
N GLY A 56 1.40 -19.07 26.65
CA GLY A 56 1.30 -19.18 28.11
C GLY A 56 1.76 -17.90 28.82
N THR A 57 1.76 -17.94 30.15
CA THR A 57 2.21 -16.81 30.96
C THR A 57 3.73 -16.85 31.13
N ALA A 58 4.33 -15.71 31.49
CA ALA A 58 5.77 -15.61 31.73
C ALA A 58 6.30 -16.67 32.74
N ARG A 59 5.45 -17.11 33.67
CA ARG A 59 5.77 -18.14 34.69
C ARG A 59 5.75 -19.57 34.17
N ARG A 60 5.05 -19.85 33.06
CA ARG A 60 4.94 -21.19 32.45
C ARG A 60 4.89 -21.05 30.92
N PRO A 61 6.04 -20.76 30.27
CA PRO A 61 6.10 -20.70 28.82
C PRO A 61 5.93 -22.10 28.22
N ARG A 62 5.14 -22.19 27.16
CA ARG A 62 5.01 -23.37 26.30
C ARG A 62 5.54 -23.00 24.92
N TYR A 63 6.49 -23.77 24.44
CA TYR A 63 7.07 -23.62 23.11
C TYR A 63 6.37 -24.57 22.15
N GLU A 64 5.82 -24.01 21.08
CA GLU A 64 5.10 -24.76 20.05
C GLU A 64 5.78 -24.51 18.71
N LYS A 65 6.16 -25.58 18.01
CA LYS A 65 6.61 -25.46 16.62
C LYS A 65 5.40 -25.20 15.74
N VAL A 66 5.39 -24.07 15.06
CA VAL A 66 4.31 -23.68 14.15
C VAL A 66 4.89 -23.38 12.77
N THR A 67 4.19 -23.79 11.72
CA THR A 67 4.52 -23.35 10.36
C THR A 67 3.98 -21.93 10.17
N VAL A 68 4.84 -21.03 9.72
CA VAL A 68 4.51 -19.63 9.44
C VAL A 68 4.68 -19.39 7.96
N HIS A 69 3.69 -18.76 7.35
CA HIS A 69 3.69 -18.39 5.94
C HIS A 69 4.09 -16.93 5.77
N TYR A 70 4.92 -16.72 4.76
CA TYR A 70 5.53 -15.44 4.42
C TYR A 70 5.22 -15.07 2.97
N LEU A 71 4.93 -13.79 2.75
CA LEU A 71 4.79 -13.19 1.43
C LEU A 71 5.57 -11.88 1.42
N ASP A 72 6.63 -11.85 0.62
CA ASP A 72 7.43 -10.66 0.37
C ASP A 72 6.87 -9.97 -0.88
N TYR A 73 6.76 -8.64 -0.84
CA TYR A 73 6.27 -7.86 -1.95
C TYR A 73 7.09 -6.58 -2.12
N ARG A 74 6.97 -6.00 -3.32
CA ARG A 74 7.67 -4.79 -3.70
C ARG A 74 6.71 -3.78 -4.29
N LEU A 75 6.66 -2.61 -3.68
CA LEU A 75 5.90 -1.45 -4.11
C LEU A 75 6.86 -0.51 -4.87
N THR A 76 6.51 -0.11 -6.09
CA THR A 76 7.26 0.88 -6.86
C THR A 76 6.49 2.21 -6.86
N VAL A 77 7.11 3.28 -6.34
CA VAL A 77 6.56 4.65 -6.34
C VAL A 77 7.62 5.58 -6.90
N ASP A 78 7.27 6.36 -7.92
CA ASP A 78 8.17 7.32 -8.59
C ASP A 78 9.53 6.72 -9.00
N GLY A 79 9.51 5.46 -9.46
CA GLY A 79 10.71 4.74 -9.89
C GLY A 79 11.59 4.19 -8.77
N ARG A 80 11.18 4.33 -7.50
CA ARG A 80 11.85 3.73 -6.34
C ARG A 80 11.07 2.52 -5.84
N ASP A 81 11.82 1.49 -5.47
CA ASP A 81 11.28 0.23 -4.96
C ASP A 81 11.31 0.22 -3.42
N TYR A 82 10.20 -0.20 -2.81
CA TYR A 82 10.00 -0.36 -1.38
C TYR A 82 9.57 -1.80 -1.11
N GLU A 83 10.30 -2.51 -0.24
CA GLU A 83 10.06 -3.92 0.06
C GLU A 83 9.46 -4.08 1.45
N ASP A 84 8.48 -4.97 1.58
CA ASP A 84 7.89 -5.33 2.87
C ASP A 84 7.33 -6.76 2.82
N ARG A 85 6.89 -7.27 3.98
CA ARG A 85 6.59 -8.68 4.21
C ARG A 85 5.33 -8.87 5.04
N ILE A 86 4.51 -9.82 4.58
CA ILE A 86 3.39 -10.36 5.33
C ILE A 86 3.84 -11.62 6.08
N ARG A 87 3.47 -11.72 7.36
CA ARG A 87 3.66 -12.90 8.21
C ARG A 87 2.32 -13.42 8.72
N ARG A 88 2.00 -14.68 8.47
CA ARG A 88 0.73 -15.34 8.84
C ARG A 88 0.94 -16.76 9.36
N TYR A 89 0.04 -17.20 10.24
CA TYR A 89 0.04 -18.58 10.74
C TYR A 89 -0.91 -19.46 9.91
N ASP A 90 -1.95 -18.85 9.37
CA ASP A 90 -2.79 -19.36 8.30
C ASP A 90 -2.03 -19.31 6.97
N ASN A 91 -2.38 -20.23 6.08
CA ASN A 91 -1.75 -20.28 4.77
C ASN A 91 -2.25 -19.11 3.90
N LEU A 92 -1.31 -18.41 3.24
CA LEU A 92 -1.54 -17.33 2.27
C LEU A 92 -2.06 -17.90 0.93
N MET A 93 -3.09 -18.77 1.01
CA MET A 93 -3.44 -19.95 0.19
C MET A 93 -3.43 -19.85 -1.34
N THR A 94 -3.16 -18.71 -1.97
CA THR A 94 -3.22 -18.57 -3.43
C THR A 94 -2.18 -17.63 -4.05
N ALA A 95 -1.40 -16.91 -3.25
CA ALA A 95 -0.44 -15.95 -3.75
C ALA A 95 0.68 -16.63 -4.54
N ARG A 96 1.03 -16.05 -5.69
CA ARG A 96 2.16 -16.46 -6.53
C ARG A 96 3.09 -15.28 -6.76
N VAL A 97 4.37 -15.60 -6.99
CA VAL A 97 5.33 -14.59 -7.42
C VAL A 97 4.84 -13.96 -8.73
N GLY A 98 4.83 -12.63 -8.77
CA GLY A 98 4.30 -11.84 -9.89
C GLY A 98 2.83 -11.43 -9.75
N ASP A 99 2.10 -11.96 -8.78
CA ASP A 99 0.75 -11.46 -8.47
C ASP A 99 0.81 -10.01 -8.00
N SER A 100 -0.24 -9.26 -8.29
CA SER A 100 -0.39 -7.88 -7.80
C SER A 100 -1.14 -7.87 -6.47
N LEU A 101 -0.55 -7.23 -5.46
CA LEU A 101 -1.09 -7.07 -4.12
C LEU A 101 -1.54 -5.62 -3.93
N LEU A 102 -2.78 -5.40 -3.49
CA LEU A 102 -3.21 -4.06 -3.10
C LEU A 102 -2.55 -3.67 -1.77
N VAL A 103 -1.81 -2.57 -1.79
CA VAL A 103 -1.20 -1.96 -0.62
C VAL A 103 -1.65 -0.52 -0.50
N ARG A 104 -1.62 0.01 0.71
CA ARG A 104 -1.82 1.42 0.98
C ARG A 104 -0.57 2.01 1.58
N TYR A 105 -0.05 3.09 1.00
CA TYR A 105 1.18 3.74 1.43
C TYR A 105 0.94 5.22 1.75
N LEU A 106 1.82 5.81 2.57
CA LEU A 106 1.81 7.25 2.79
C LEU A 106 2.62 7.96 1.69
N PRO A 107 2.04 8.89 0.91
CA PRO A 107 2.77 9.57 -0.16
C PRO A 107 4.02 10.33 0.31
N SER A 108 3.98 10.89 1.52
CA SER A 108 5.12 11.57 2.12
C SER A 108 6.23 10.63 2.59
N ASN A 109 5.91 9.34 2.81
CA ASN A 109 6.86 8.32 3.19
C ASN A 109 6.39 6.93 2.71
N PRO A 110 6.69 6.55 1.45
CA PRO A 110 6.18 5.30 0.87
C PRO A 110 6.69 4.02 1.54
N ASP A 111 7.77 4.11 2.32
CA ASP A 111 8.27 3.02 3.15
C ASP A 111 7.23 2.58 4.20
N VAL A 112 6.41 3.53 4.66
CA VAL A 112 5.22 3.24 5.47
C VAL A 112 4.10 2.80 4.53
N ASN A 113 4.10 1.52 4.21
CA ASN A 113 3.07 0.86 3.44
C ASN A 113 2.46 -0.31 4.22
N ARG A 114 1.21 -0.68 3.87
CA ARG A 114 0.53 -1.82 4.47
C ARG A 114 -0.36 -2.51 3.44
N PRO A 115 -0.43 -3.85 3.43
CA PRO A 115 -1.38 -4.55 2.57
C PRO A 115 -2.82 -4.27 3.00
N VAL A 116 -3.71 -4.09 2.02
CA VAL A 116 -5.15 -3.89 2.26
C VAL A 116 -5.78 -5.24 2.60
N ARG A 117 -6.45 -5.32 3.75
CA ARG A 117 -7.20 -6.51 4.16
C ARG A 117 -8.63 -6.42 3.70
N LEU A 118 -9.13 -7.54 3.18
CA LEU A 118 -10.56 -7.72 2.90
C LEU A 118 -11.31 -8.04 4.20
N GLU A 119 -12.60 -7.76 4.22
CA GLU A 119 -13.46 -8.04 5.39
C GLU A 119 -13.43 -9.51 5.80
N GLU A 120 -13.27 -10.41 4.82
CA GLU A 120 -13.18 -11.86 5.00
C GLU A 120 -11.83 -12.34 5.58
N GLY A 121 -10.89 -11.42 5.88
CA GLY A 121 -9.61 -11.74 6.52
C GLY A 121 -8.44 -12.02 5.56
N GLY A 122 -8.68 -11.97 4.25
CA GLY A 122 -7.67 -12.12 3.19
C GLY A 122 -7.04 -10.81 2.72
N TYR A 123 -6.27 -10.89 1.63
CA TYR A 123 -5.68 -9.75 0.94
C TYR A 123 -6.21 -9.64 -0.49
N ASP A 124 -6.34 -8.42 -1.00
CA ASP A 124 -6.67 -8.20 -2.41
C ASP A 124 -5.45 -8.51 -3.28
N LEU A 125 -5.42 -9.76 -3.76
CA LEU A 125 -4.46 -10.30 -4.71
C LEU A 125 -5.13 -10.46 -6.08
N ARG A 126 -4.50 -9.93 -7.13
CA ARG A 126 -4.91 -10.22 -8.51
C ARG A 126 -3.82 -10.98 -9.22
N ARG A 127 -4.22 -12.08 -9.83
CA ARG A 127 -3.34 -12.90 -10.66
C ARG A 127 -2.99 -12.12 -11.90
N THR A 128 -1.73 -11.70 -11.99
CA THR A 128 -1.18 -11.21 -13.25
C THR A 128 -0.89 -12.46 -14.08
N HIS A 129 -1.60 -12.66 -15.20
CA HIS A 129 -1.20 -13.72 -16.13
C HIS A 129 0.29 -13.54 -16.45
N PRO A 130 1.08 -14.62 -16.52
CA PRO A 130 2.50 -14.49 -16.81
C PRO A 130 2.64 -13.92 -18.22
N THR A 131 2.82 -12.61 -18.33
CA THR A 131 3.56 -12.05 -19.47
C THR A 131 4.90 -12.71 -19.39
N THR A 132 5.15 -13.59 -20.35
CA THR A 132 6.39 -14.32 -20.55
C THR A 132 7.55 -13.34 -20.42
N TYR A 133 8.17 -13.27 -19.23
CA TYR A 133 9.37 -12.48 -19.03
C TYR A 133 10.46 -13.20 -19.82
N ARG A 134 10.64 -12.78 -21.07
CA ARG A 134 11.72 -13.21 -21.94
C ARG A 134 13.01 -12.83 -21.23
N ARG A 135 13.61 -13.79 -20.53
CA ARG A 135 14.97 -13.71 -19.99
C ARG A 135 15.87 -13.20 -21.11
N ARG A 136 16.24 -11.93 -21.07
CA ARG A 136 17.42 -11.46 -21.79
C ARG A 136 18.60 -11.87 -20.92
N HIS A 137 19.19 -13.02 -21.27
CA HIS A 137 20.56 -13.31 -20.89
C HIS A 137 21.44 -12.17 -21.42
N PRO A 138 22.21 -11.45 -20.58
CA PRO A 138 23.35 -10.73 -21.08
C PRO A 138 24.40 -11.79 -21.43
N SER A 139 24.66 -11.98 -22.71
CA SER A 139 25.82 -12.70 -23.21
C SER A 139 27.07 -11.92 -22.78
N ARG A 140 27.92 -12.54 -21.97
CA ARG A 140 29.35 -12.27 -21.89
C ARG A 140 30.07 -13.59 -21.82
#